data_AF-A0A7Y2C9J7-F1
#
_entry.id   AF-A0A7Y2C9J7-F1
#
_cell.length_a   1.000
_cell.length_b   1.000
_cell.length_c   1.000
_cell.angle_alpha   90.00
_cell.angle_beta   90.00
_cell.angle_gamma   90.00
#
_symmetry.space_group_name_H-M   'P 1'
#
loop_
_entity.id
_entity.type
_entity.pdbx_description
1 polymer ?
#
loop_
_entity_poly.entity_id
_entity_poly.type
_entity_poly.pdbx_seq_one_letter_code
_entity_poly.pdbx_strand_id
1 'polypeptide(L)' 'MVTKELRKLLEKLNDHCTRSLEAAAGFAISRGHYEVALEHFILKLLEDGSGD' A
#
# COMPACT_ATOMS: atom_id res chain seq x y z
N MET A 1 5.17 4.42 -13.96
CA MET A 1 4.07 5.22 -14.54
C MET A 1 2.77 4.68 -13.95
N VAL A 2 2.05 5.46 -13.14
CA VAL A 2 0.74 5.05 -12.59
C VAL A 2 -0.24 5.06 -13.76
N THR A 3 -0.78 3.91 -14.12
CA THR A 3 -1.77 3.81 -15.21
C THR A 3 -3.10 4.39 -14.73
N LYS A 4 -3.94 4.86 -15.67
CA LYS A 4 -5.28 5.37 -15.35
C LYS A 4 -6.13 4.33 -14.59
N GLU A 5 -5.89 3.05 -14.86
CA GLU A 5 -6.54 1.94 -14.19
C GLU A 5 -6.08 1.77 -12.72
N LEU A 6 -4.82 2.08 -12.41
CA LEU A 6 -4.33 2.04 -11.03
C LEU A 6 -5.03 3.09 -10.15
N ARG A 7 -5.26 4.30 -10.65
CA ARG A 7 -6.03 5.32 -9.89
C ARG A 7 -7.44 4.84 -9.54
N LYS A 8 -8.15 4.25 -10.51
CA LYS A 8 -9.49 3.69 -10.28
C LYS A 8 -9.49 2.56 -9.25
N LEU A 9 -8.41 1.79 -9.15
CA LEU A 9 -8.29 0.73 -8.15
C LEU A 9 -8.07 1.31 -6.75
N LEU A 10 -7.22 2.33 -6.64
CA LEU A 10 -6.97 3.05 -5.38
C LEU A 10 -8.24 3.71 -4.84
N GLU A 11 -9.06 4.30 -5.71
CA GLU A 11 -10.34 4.92 -5.34
C GLU A 11 -11.37 3.92 -4.77
N LYS A 12 -11.16 2.61 -4.95
CA LYS A 12 -12.03 1.56 -4.37
C LYS A 12 -11.57 1.09 -3.00
N LEU A 13 -10.38 1.48 -2.56
CA LEU A 13 -9.89 1.12 -1.24
C LEU A 13 -10.60 1.96 -0.19
N ASN A 14 -10.83 1.38 0.99
CA ASN A 14 -11.24 2.16 2.15
C ASN A 14 -10.04 2.97 2.70
N ASP A 15 -10.31 3.84 3.68
CA ASP A 15 -9.29 4.71 4.26
C ASP A 15 -8.16 3.94 4.94
N HIS A 16 -8.46 2.81 5.58
CA HIS A 16 -7.46 1.97 6.26
C HIS A 16 -6.49 1.33 5.26
N CYS A 17 -7.00 0.74 4.18
CA CYS A 17 -6.21 0.16 3.11
C CYS A 17 -5.40 1.23 2.36
N THR A 18 -5.98 2.42 2.14
CA THR A 18 -5.28 3.53 1.48
C THR A 18 -4.06 3.97 2.28
N ARG A 19 -4.23 4.25 3.58
CA ARG A 19 -3.13 4.62 4.48
C ARG A 19 -2.06 3.52 4.58
N SER A 20 -2.48 2.27 4.66
CA SER A 20 -1.56 1.13 4.73
C SER A 20 -0.74 0.98 3.44
N LEU A 21 -1.34 1.26 2.28
CA LEU A 21 -0.64 1.21 1.00
C LEU A 21 0.36 2.37 0.83
N GLU A 22 0.03 3.57 1.31
CA GLU A 22 0.97 4.70 1.36
C GLU A 22 2.17 4.37 2.25
N ALA A 23 1.94 3.80 3.44
CA ALA A 23 2.99 3.33 4.33
C ALA A 23 3.86 2.23 3.68
N ALA A 24 3.24 1.31 2.95
CA ALA A 24 3.92 0.24 2.23
C ALA A 24 4.82 0.79 1.11
N ALA A 25 4.37 1.84 0.40
CA ALA A 25 5.17 2.52 -0.61
C ALA A 25 6.41 3.19 0.01
N GLY A 26 6.24 3.91 1.13
CA GLY A 26 7.37 4.49 1.87
C GLY A 26 8.35 3.44 2.38
N PHE A 27 7.82 2.30 2.86
CA PHE A 27 8.63 1.18 3.32
C PHE A 27 9.41 0.50 2.19
N ALA A 28 8.80 0.25 1.03
CA ALA A 28 9.50 -0.31 -0.13
C ALA A 28 10.67 0.59 -0.57
N ILE A 29 10.43 1.91 -0.64
CA ILE A 29 11.47 2.89 -1.01
C ILE A 29 12.62 2.91 0.00
N SER A 30 12.33 2.87 1.31
CA SER A 30 13.38 2.88 2.34
C SER A 30 14.26 1.62 2.34
N ARG A 31 13.75 0.52 1.77
CA ARG A 31 14.48 -0.75 1.56
C ARG A 31 15.16 -0.83 0.19
N GLY A 32 15.01 0.18 -0.66
CA GLY A 32 15.58 0.20 -2.01
C GLY A 32 14.84 -0.69 -3.01
N HIS A 33 13.59 -1.07 -2.72
CA HIS A 33 12.77 -1.87 -3.61
C HIS A 33 12.09 -0.97 -4.65
N TYR A 34 12.20 -1.35 -5.93
CA TYR A 34 11.63 -0.58 -7.05
C TYR A 34 10.13 -0.75 -7.23
N GLU A 35 9.53 -1.73 -6.56
CA GLU A 35 8.11 -2.04 -6.62
C GLU A 35 7.52 -2.23 -5.23
N VAL A 36 6.25 -1.85 -5.08
CA VAL A 36 5.45 -2.15 -3.90
C VAL A 36 4.82 -3.52 -4.10
N ALA A 37 5.54 -4.56 -3.67
CA ALA A 37 5.02 -5.93 -3.65
C ALA A 37 3.96 -6.14 -2.55
N LEU A 38 3.18 -7.22 -2.67
CA LEU A 38 2.06 -7.54 -1.77
C LEU A 38 2.51 -7.69 -0.31
N GLU A 39 3.72 -8.20 -0.09
CA GLU A 39 4.32 -8.41 1.23
C GLU A 39 4.50 -7.09 1.98
N HIS A 40 4.87 -6.01 1.30
CA HIS A 40 4.96 -4.69 1.91
C HIS A 40 3.60 -4.21 2.40
N PHE A 41 2.56 -4.46 1.60
CA PHE A 41 1.21 -4.03 1.92
C PHE A 41 0.61 -4.82 3.08
N ILE A 42 0.70 -6.16 3.04
CA ILE A 42 0.23 -7.03 4.13
C ILE A 42 0.97 -6.72 5.43
N LEU A 43 2.29 -6.50 5.36
CA LEU A 43 3.07 -6.13 6.54
C LEU A 43 2.50 -4.86 7.22
N LYS A 44 2.16 -3.83 6.44
CA LYS A 44 1.60 -2.58 6.99
C LYS A 44 0.17 -2.73 7.51
N LEU A 45 -0.65 -3.56 6.87
CA LEU A 45 -1.97 -3.90 7.40
C LEU A 45 -1.87 -4.60 8.76
N LEU A 46 -0.92 -5.53 8.91
CA LEU A 46 -0.71 -6.26 10.17
C LEU A 46 -0.10 -5.38 11.27
N GLU A 47 0.80 -4.45 10.93
CA GLU A 47 1.38 -3.50 11.88
C GLU A 47 0.34 -2.53 12.48
N ASP A 48 -0.65 -2.11 11.69
CA ASP A 48 -1.71 -1.20 12.16
C ASP A 48 -2.63 -1.89 13.18
N GLY A 49 -2.84 -3.21 13.06
CA GLY A 49 -3.56 -4.03 14.04
C GLY A 49 -5.03 -3.65 14.27
N SER A 50 -5.56 -2.71 13.49
CA SER A 50 -6.93 -2.20 13.58
C SER A 50 -7.84 -2.69 12.44
N GLY A 51 -7.32 -3.56 11.58
CA GLY A 51 -8.11 -4.25 10.56
C GLY A 51 -9.09 -5.25 11.19
N ASP A 52 -10.26 -5.39 10.56
CA ASP A 52 -11.32 -6.37 10.91
C ASP A 52 -10.81 -7.83 10.88
#